data_AF-A0A497P7G0-F1
#
_entry.id   AF-A0A497P7G0-F1
#
_cell.length_a   1.000
_cell.length_b   1.000
_cell.length_c   1.000
_cell.angle_alpha   90.00
_cell.angle_beta   90.00
_cell.angle_gamma   90.00
#
_symmetry.space_group_name_H-M   'P 1'
#
loop_
_entity.id
_entity.type
_entity.pdbx_description
1 polymer ?
#
loop_
_entity_poly.entity_id
_entity_poly.type
_entity_poly.pdbx_seq_one_letter_code
_entity_poly.pdbx_strand_id
1 'polypeptide(L)'
;MSLVRNADDFLLRLRQIAGEYERTFEPLISRLRQQYTGKLEEQLVNDHLEFHARVYFINAFLVALNWRLDQSPENGLPNLVPEVPVRSEERRTVRFLDYLGLERDTDRPLLIVETKRPGDPLPRLRSGQPASTYSEIIARGCSGEALSGEWNNWLETLRDYVRSVQIRTADLPKRVMITNGEWLVVFLNPANCFMDKGQCAPSKILVFTNREEIEQRFNEIFNYLEYHQVLGSAPPLTPSELTFHTDIDASQINQAIYGLHLWYFEKPGYKPAPGIKVAPVVFLRNRYGAWIRVESPSTEYELSHSYSDLNQHLDEVKQAAQRLLFEINARLQTSLNLRSLDEHHMNEEDLALLPGVQELGQDEFLVVTGDKTHYLMPAPSVPECPYHDWSACKRDGVPSNPGPLLHRSVSPRSFFISGELHHCAHRDVSGAKASPIIATNRARCGPYSRWEGRAFCKIWRFEQYLCCRTCVFEEVCTRGPVFQLPCQASTSATRSAPVIRGKGGHATW
;
A
#
# COMPACT_ATOMS: atom_id res chain seq x y z
N MET A 1 9.64 5.97 12.57
CA MET A 1 9.46 5.04 13.72
C MET A 1 9.39 3.62 13.19
N SER A 2 9.94 2.65 13.91
CA SER A 2 9.80 1.23 13.56
C SER A 2 8.36 0.75 13.75
N LEU A 3 7.90 -0.15 12.88
CA LEU A 3 6.61 -0.84 12.96
C LEU A 3 6.50 -1.59 14.29
N VAL A 4 5.34 -1.53 14.95
CA VAL A 4 5.01 -2.39 16.10
C VAL A 4 4.70 -3.78 15.58
N ARG A 5 5.48 -4.78 15.99
CA ARG A 5 5.47 -6.12 15.37
C ARG A 5 4.46 -7.07 16.01
N ASN A 6 4.21 -6.94 17.30
CA ASN A 6 3.39 -7.85 18.07
C ASN A 6 2.68 -7.12 19.22
N ALA A 7 1.80 -7.85 19.92
CA ALA A 7 1.02 -7.30 21.02
C ALA A 7 1.90 -6.85 22.21
N ASP A 8 3.02 -7.51 22.50
CA ASP A 8 3.90 -7.14 23.61
C ASP A 8 4.64 -5.81 23.33
N ASP A 9 5.11 -5.61 22.10
CA ASP A 9 5.64 -4.31 21.65
C ASP A 9 4.58 -3.20 21.81
N PHE A 10 3.33 -3.51 21.46
CA PHE A 10 2.20 -2.61 21.66
C PHE A 10 1.98 -2.31 23.15
N LEU A 11 2.01 -3.33 24.03
CA LEU A 11 1.88 -3.14 25.48
C LEU A 11 2.97 -2.24 26.06
N LEU A 12 4.22 -2.44 25.64
CA LEU A 12 5.34 -1.61 26.09
C LEU A 12 5.15 -0.15 25.66
N ARG A 13 4.72 0.09 24.42
CA ARG A 13 4.38 1.45 23.95
C ARG A 13 3.18 2.03 24.68
N LEU A 14 2.13 1.25 24.89
CA LEU A 14 0.94 1.66 25.62
C LEU A 14 1.28 2.15 27.03
N ARG A 15 2.10 1.38 27.77
CA ARG A 15 2.58 1.77 29.11
C ARG A 15 3.41 3.04 29.09
N GLN A 16 4.26 3.21 28.08
CA GLN A 16 5.03 4.45 27.90
C GLN A 16 4.08 5.64 27.68
N ILE A 17 3.12 5.51 26.75
CA ILE A 17 2.13 6.55 26.41
C ILE A 17 1.31 6.93 27.63
N ALA A 18 0.78 5.95 28.36
CA ALA A 18 0.02 6.19 29.59
C ALA A 18 0.89 6.89 30.65
N GLY A 19 2.12 6.42 30.84
CA GLY A 19 3.06 7.02 31.79
C GLY A 19 3.43 8.46 31.44
N GLU A 20 3.64 8.78 30.16
CA GLU A 20 3.92 10.14 29.68
C GLU A 20 2.70 11.05 29.88
N TYR A 21 1.49 10.56 29.54
CA TYR A 21 0.26 11.29 29.77
C TYR A 21 0.05 11.62 31.25
N GLU A 22 0.08 10.63 32.13
CA GLU A 22 -0.20 10.80 33.57
C GLU A 22 0.86 11.63 34.29
N ARG A 23 2.15 11.46 33.96
CA ARG A 23 3.24 12.13 34.68
C ARG A 23 3.52 13.54 34.16
N THR A 24 3.25 13.78 32.88
CA THR A 24 3.68 15.01 32.20
C THR A 24 2.50 15.84 31.73
N PHE A 25 1.67 15.28 30.85
CA PHE A 25 0.65 16.07 30.14
C PHE A 25 -0.56 16.39 31.02
N GLU A 26 -1.09 15.42 31.75
CA GLU A 26 -2.25 15.62 32.63
C GLU A 26 -1.99 16.65 33.75
N PRO A 27 -0.87 16.62 34.49
CA PRO A 27 -0.54 17.64 35.48
C PRO A 27 -0.28 19.01 34.83
N LEU A 28 0.33 19.04 33.65
CA LEU A 28 0.56 20.29 32.91
C LEU A 28 -0.77 20.93 32.51
N ILE A 29 -1.66 20.17 31.87
CA ILE A 29 -2.99 20.64 31.44
C ILE A 29 -3.79 21.11 32.64
N SER A 30 -3.79 20.35 33.74
CA SER A 30 -4.50 20.71 34.97
C SER A 30 -3.99 22.02 35.56
N ARG A 31 -2.66 22.20 35.60
CA ARG A 31 -2.02 23.45 36.07
C ARG A 31 -2.33 24.63 35.18
N LEU A 32 -2.17 24.47 33.86
CA LEU A 32 -2.49 25.52 32.88
C LEU A 32 -3.97 25.93 33.01
N ARG A 33 -4.88 24.98 33.21
CA ARG A 33 -6.27 25.32 33.48
C ARG A 33 -6.44 26.12 34.76
N GLN A 34 -5.92 25.64 35.88
CA GLN A 34 -6.04 26.39 37.15
C GLN A 34 -5.48 27.82 37.01
N GLN A 35 -4.42 28.00 36.23
CA GLN A 35 -3.79 29.29 36.01
C GLN A 35 -4.58 30.22 35.07
N TYR A 36 -5.19 29.70 34.00
CA TYR A 36 -5.72 30.53 32.90
C TYR A 36 -7.26 30.54 32.77
N THR A 37 -8.00 29.65 33.45
CA THR A 37 -9.41 29.38 33.06
C THR A 37 -10.43 30.40 33.58
N GLY A 38 -10.17 31.16 34.66
CA GLY A 38 -11.17 32.10 35.21
C GLY A 38 -12.58 31.47 35.34
N LYS A 39 -13.65 32.20 34.98
CA LYS A 39 -14.99 31.62 34.70
C LYS A 39 -15.17 31.46 33.19
N LEU A 40 -14.82 30.31 32.64
CA LEU A 40 -15.16 29.93 31.26
C LEU A 40 -16.52 29.23 31.19
N GLU A 41 -17.17 29.31 30.03
CA GLU A 41 -18.34 28.50 29.71
C GLU A 41 -17.96 27.02 29.68
N GLU A 42 -18.71 26.18 30.38
CA GLU A 42 -18.41 24.77 30.64
C GLU A 42 -18.23 23.96 29.33
N GLN A 43 -18.94 24.35 28.26
CA GLN A 43 -18.90 23.67 26.97
C GLN A 43 -17.57 23.86 26.22
N LEU A 44 -17.00 25.08 26.24
CA LEU A 44 -15.66 25.35 25.68
C LEU A 44 -14.57 24.54 26.40
N VAL A 45 -14.69 24.40 27.72
CA VAL A 45 -13.73 23.63 28.53
C VAL A 45 -13.78 22.14 28.17
N ASN A 46 -14.97 21.61 27.85
CA ASN A 46 -15.17 20.22 27.47
C ASN A 46 -14.56 19.90 26.09
N ASP A 47 -14.71 20.76 25.09
CA ASP A 47 -14.12 20.53 23.76
C ASP A 47 -12.58 20.55 23.81
N HIS A 48 -11.99 21.45 24.61
CA HIS A 48 -10.54 21.48 24.82
C HIS A 48 -10.01 20.25 25.58
N LEU A 49 -10.84 19.65 26.44
CA LEU A 49 -10.52 18.40 27.16
C LEU A 49 -10.37 17.23 26.19
N GLU A 50 -11.30 17.09 25.26
CA GLU A 50 -11.28 16.07 24.22
C GLU A 50 -10.07 16.27 23.29
N PHE A 51 -9.83 17.50 22.84
CA PHE A 51 -8.66 17.83 22.01
C PHE A 51 -7.33 17.47 22.70
N HIS A 52 -7.18 17.73 24.00
CA HIS A 52 -5.97 17.35 24.71
C HIS A 52 -5.80 15.83 24.83
N ALA A 53 -6.87 15.09 25.12
CA ALA A 53 -6.81 13.63 25.15
C ALA A 53 -6.37 13.06 23.79
N ARG A 54 -6.89 13.65 22.71
CA ARG A 54 -6.50 13.35 21.32
C ARG A 54 -5.01 13.53 21.09
N VAL A 55 -4.50 14.74 21.35
CA VAL A 55 -3.10 15.11 21.08
C VAL A 55 -2.12 14.31 21.92
N TYR A 56 -2.37 14.15 23.22
CA TYR A 56 -1.37 13.65 24.16
C TYR A 56 -1.48 12.15 24.46
N PHE A 57 -2.57 11.48 24.04
CA PHE A 57 -2.75 10.05 24.29
C PHE A 57 -3.24 9.31 23.05
N ILE A 58 -4.39 9.69 22.49
CA ILE A 58 -5.06 8.90 21.43
C ILE A 58 -4.21 8.83 20.15
N ASN A 59 -3.56 9.92 19.74
CA ASN A 59 -2.66 9.91 18.59
C ASN A 59 -1.55 8.88 18.76
N ALA A 60 -0.85 8.90 19.90
CA ALA A 60 0.23 7.96 20.17
C ALA A 60 -0.27 6.51 20.30
N PHE A 61 -1.45 6.31 20.89
CA PHE A 61 -2.12 5.01 20.98
C PHE A 61 -2.39 4.43 19.58
N LEU A 62 -2.96 5.22 18.67
CA LEU A 62 -3.24 4.79 17.31
C LEU A 62 -1.94 4.54 16.52
N VAL A 63 -0.89 5.33 16.73
CA VAL A 63 0.45 5.09 16.18
C VAL A 63 1.05 3.77 16.67
N ALA A 64 0.84 3.40 17.93
CA ALA A 64 1.27 2.11 18.46
C ALA A 64 0.50 0.92 17.83
N LEU A 65 -0.65 1.17 17.19
CA LEU A 65 -1.42 0.19 16.40
C LEU A 65 -1.11 0.27 14.89
N ASN A 66 0.00 0.92 14.52
CA ASN A 66 0.47 1.11 13.15
C ASN A 66 -0.44 2.00 12.26
N TRP A 67 -1.31 2.81 12.86
CA TRP A 67 -2.01 3.90 12.16
C TRP A 67 -1.12 5.15 12.13
N ARG A 68 -1.01 5.82 10.98
CA ARG A 68 -0.05 6.89 10.72
C ARG A 68 -0.83 8.19 10.50
N LEU A 69 -0.74 9.10 11.47
CA LEU A 69 -1.32 10.45 11.41
C LEU A 69 -0.41 11.44 10.71
N ASP A 70 0.88 11.43 11.08
CA ASP A 70 1.86 12.40 10.62
C ASP A 70 2.95 11.69 9.82
N GLN A 71 3.01 11.98 8.53
CA GLN A 71 4.12 11.58 7.67
C GLN A 71 4.58 12.81 6.90
N SER A 72 5.88 13.04 6.85
CA SER A 72 6.41 13.90 5.79
C SER A 72 6.10 13.23 4.44
N PRO A 73 5.85 14.00 3.35
CA PRO A 73 5.54 13.44 2.02
C PRO A 73 6.55 12.40 1.53
N GLU A 74 7.76 12.46 2.09
CA GLU A 74 8.92 11.59 1.87
C GLU A 74 8.70 10.15 2.34
N ASN A 75 7.84 9.92 3.34
CA ASN A 75 7.65 8.64 4.01
C ASN A 75 6.28 7.99 3.68
N GLY A 76 5.60 8.51 2.65
CA GLY A 76 4.28 8.09 2.20
C GLY A 76 3.14 8.83 2.90
N LEU A 77 1.92 8.67 2.38
CA LEU A 77 0.74 9.35 2.92
C LEU A 77 0.30 8.77 4.28
N PRO A 78 -0.37 9.58 5.13
CA PRO A 78 -1.03 9.07 6.32
C PRO A 78 -2.15 8.09 5.94
N ASN A 79 -2.34 7.05 6.75
CA ASN A 79 -3.48 6.13 6.64
C ASN A 79 -4.51 6.36 7.76
N LEU A 80 -4.35 7.43 8.52
CA LEU A 80 -5.28 7.90 9.55
C LEU A 80 -5.36 9.42 9.46
N VAL A 81 -6.54 9.94 9.17
CA VAL A 81 -6.76 11.37 8.92
C VAL A 81 -7.66 11.94 10.02
N PRO A 82 -7.21 12.96 10.77
CA PRO A 82 -8.05 13.63 11.76
C PRO A 82 -9.02 14.63 11.10
N GLU A 83 -10.11 14.97 11.78
CA GLU A 83 -11.05 16.05 11.39
C GLU A 83 -11.60 15.92 9.96
N VAL A 84 -11.96 14.70 9.54
CA VAL A 84 -12.45 14.49 8.17
C VAL A 84 -13.87 15.02 8.03
N PRO A 85 -14.14 15.99 7.14
CA PRO A 85 -15.48 16.50 6.94
C PRO A 85 -16.36 15.46 6.25
N VAL A 86 -17.48 15.14 6.88
CA VAL A 86 -18.53 14.27 6.34
C VAL A 86 -19.86 15.01 6.35
N ARG A 87 -20.52 15.08 5.20
CA ARG A 87 -21.89 15.61 5.16
C ARG A 87 -22.83 14.51 5.70
N SER A 88 -23.43 14.82 6.84
CA SER A 88 -24.43 14.00 7.53
C SER A 88 -25.59 13.69 6.59
N GLU A 89 -25.94 12.42 6.47
CA GLU A 89 -27.11 12.01 5.71
C GLU A 89 -28.39 12.42 6.44
N GLU A 90 -28.41 12.23 7.76
CA GLU A 90 -29.58 12.50 8.57
C GLU A 90 -29.90 13.99 8.69
N ARG A 91 -28.88 14.83 8.94
CA ARG A 91 -29.05 16.25 9.25
C ARG A 91 -28.73 17.17 8.07
N ARG A 92 -28.17 16.64 6.98
CA ARG A 92 -27.71 17.40 5.79
C ARG A 92 -26.66 18.50 6.09
N THR A 93 -26.12 18.53 7.30
CA THR A 93 -25.04 19.43 7.74
C THR A 93 -23.68 18.76 7.56
N VAL A 94 -22.61 19.57 7.50
CA VAL A 94 -21.25 19.04 7.56
C VAL A 94 -20.88 18.80 9.02
N ARG A 95 -20.37 17.60 9.31
CA ARG A 95 -19.77 17.22 10.58
C ARG A 95 -18.32 16.81 10.35
N PHE A 96 -17.56 16.66 11.42
CA PHE A 96 -16.15 16.26 11.36
C PHE A 96 -15.99 14.97 12.15
N LEU A 97 -15.41 13.96 11.49
CA LEU A 97 -14.96 12.74 12.16
C LEU A 97 -13.69 13.07 12.94
N ASP A 98 -13.61 12.65 14.20
CA ASP A 98 -12.36 12.83 14.96
C ASP A 98 -11.18 12.17 14.24
N TYR A 99 -11.36 10.92 13.78
CA TYR A 99 -10.44 10.26 12.86
C TYR A 99 -11.13 9.29 11.89
N LEU A 100 -10.60 9.24 10.67
CA LEU A 100 -10.90 8.22 9.67
C LEU A 100 -9.63 7.49 9.25
N GLY A 101 -9.58 6.18 9.49
CA GLY A 101 -8.53 5.28 9.04
C GLY A 101 -8.86 4.67 7.68
N LEU A 102 -7.87 4.62 6.78
CA LEU A 102 -8.02 4.29 5.37
C LEU A 102 -7.10 3.15 4.92
N GLU A 103 -7.55 2.38 3.92
CA GLU A 103 -6.67 1.58 3.07
C GLU A 103 -5.87 2.54 2.16
N ARG A 104 -4.55 2.36 2.08
CA ARG A 104 -3.65 3.35 1.45
C ARG A 104 -3.84 3.50 -0.06
N ASP A 105 -4.31 2.47 -0.74
CA ASP A 105 -4.33 2.42 -2.21
C ASP A 105 -5.67 2.83 -2.82
N THR A 106 -6.74 2.62 -2.06
CA THR A 106 -8.13 2.72 -2.54
C THR A 106 -8.92 3.77 -1.80
N ASP A 107 -8.33 4.39 -0.76
CA ASP A 107 -8.98 5.24 0.22
C ASP A 107 -10.22 4.58 0.84
N ARG A 108 -10.25 3.24 0.89
CA ARG A 108 -11.36 2.51 1.50
C ARG A 108 -11.40 2.75 3.00
N PRO A 109 -12.57 3.07 3.57
CA PRO A 109 -12.70 3.29 4.99
C PRO A 109 -12.46 1.97 5.74
N LEU A 110 -11.54 1.99 6.71
CA LEU A 110 -11.21 0.84 7.54
C LEU A 110 -11.64 1.04 8.98
N LEU A 111 -11.39 2.22 9.55
CA LEU A 111 -11.61 2.52 10.96
C LEU A 111 -12.24 3.91 11.12
N ILE A 112 -13.26 4.03 11.95
CA ILE A 112 -13.70 5.33 12.48
C ILE A 112 -13.33 5.37 13.96
N VAL A 113 -12.71 6.46 14.41
CA VAL A 113 -12.45 6.69 15.83
C VAL A 113 -13.19 7.94 16.24
N GLU A 114 -14.00 7.82 17.29
CA GLU A 114 -14.62 8.92 18.00
C GLU A 114 -13.99 9.04 19.38
N THR A 115 -13.68 10.25 19.79
CA THR A 115 -13.11 10.54 21.11
C THR A 115 -14.10 11.27 21.98
N LYS A 116 -13.91 11.16 23.29
CA LYS A 116 -14.75 11.78 24.30
C LYS A 116 -13.90 12.41 25.39
N ARG A 117 -14.55 13.24 26.21
CA ARG A 117 -13.88 13.94 27.29
C ARG A 117 -13.39 12.94 28.36
N PRO A 118 -12.17 13.12 28.90
CA PRO A 118 -11.73 12.38 30.09
C PRO A 118 -12.73 12.49 31.25
N GLY A 119 -12.98 11.39 31.98
CA GLY A 119 -13.93 11.35 33.09
C GLY A 119 -15.40 11.13 32.72
N ASP A 120 -15.76 11.12 31.43
CA ASP A 120 -17.10 10.70 31.01
C ASP A 120 -17.35 9.22 31.34
N PRO A 121 -18.47 8.85 31.99
CA PRO A 121 -18.71 7.48 32.42
C PRO A 121 -19.23 6.58 31.29
N LEU A 122 -18.97 5.28 31.40
CA LEU A 122 -19.65 4.24 30.63
C LEU A 122 -21.18 4.23 30.86
N PRO A 123 -21.99 3.73 29.91
CA PRO A 123 -23.45 3.85 29.97
C PRO A 123 -24.07 2.92 31.01
N ARG A 124 -25.23 3.32 31.51
CA ARG A 124 -26.16 2.49 32.30
C ARG A 124 -27.54 2.51 31.66
N LEU A 125 -28.34 1.47 31.87
CA LEU A 125 -29.76 1.47 31.46
C LEU A 125 -30.55 2.45 32.34
N ARG A 126 -31.39 3.30 31.73
CA ARG A 126 -32.32 4.16 32.50
C ARG A 126 -33.49 3.37 33.11
N SER A 127 -33.84 2.23 32.48
CA SER A 127 -34.98 1.39 32.85
C SER A 127 -34.79 0.61 34.15
N GLY A 128 -33.59 0.63 34.75
CA GLY A 128 -33.27 -0.17 35.96
C GLY A 128 -33.28 -1.68 35.72
N GLN A 129 -33.45 -2.13 34.48
CA GLN A 129 -33.38 -3.55 34.14
C GLN A 129 -31.94 -4.07 34.32
N PRO A 130 -31.76 -5.31 34.79
CA PRO A 130 -30.44 -5.90 34.89
C PRO A 130 -29.96 -6.30 33.49
N ALA A 131 -29.10 -5.47 32.89
CA ALA A 131 -28.18 -5.94 31.85
C ALA A 131 -27.00 -6.65 32.52
N SER A 132 -26.51 -7.72 31.91
CA SER A 132 -25.43 -8.54 32.47
C SER A 132 -24.05 -7.95 32.24
N THR A 133 -23.85 -7.19 31.15
CA THR A 133 -22.54 -6.64 30.72
C THR A 133 -22.67 -5.29 30.01
N TYR A 134 -21.59 -4.49 29.97
CA TYR A 134 -21.57 -3.23 29.22
C TYR A 134 -21.79 -3.43 27.71
N SER A 135 -21.29 -4.51 27.12
CA SER A 135 -21.57 -4.85 25.72
C SER A 135 -23.07 -5.03 25.46
N GLU A 136 -23.80 -5.63 26.40
CA GLU A 136 -25.26 -5.77 26.31
C GLU A 136 -25.97 -4.41 26.42
N ILE A 137 -25.53 -3.54 27.34
CA ILE A 137 -26.08 -2.18 27.51
C ILE A 137 -25.90 -1.38 26.21
N ILE A 138 -24.71 -1.40 25.63
CA ILE A 138 -24.41 -0.65 24.40
C ILE A 138 -25.19 -1.24 23.22
N ALA A 139 -25.26 -2.56 23.10
CA ALA A 139 -26.04 -3.21 22.05
C ALA A 139 -27.53 -2.81 22.10
N ARG A 140 -28.13 -2.79 23.28
CA ARG A 140 -29.50 -2.30 23.51
C ARG A 140 -29.64 -0.82 23.15
N GLY A 141 -28.66 0.01 23.49
CA GLY A 141 -28.60 1.41 23.07
C GLY A 141 -28.56 1.59 21.55
N CYS A 142 -27.78 0.76 20.84
CA CYS A 142 -27.76 0.71 19.38
C CYS A 142 -29.12 0.32 18.80
N SER A 143 -29.93 -0.45 19.53
CA SER A 143 -31.31 -0.80 19.19
C SER A 143 -32.35 0.23 19.65
N GLY A 144 -31.94 1.33 20.27
CA GLY A 144 -32.82 2.44 20.67
C GLY A 144 -33.24 2.46 22.14
N GLU A 145 -32.74 1.55 22.98
CA GLU A 145 -33.01 1.62 24.43
C GLU A 145 -32.33 2.86 25.06
N ALA A 146 -33.02 3.50 26.00
CA ALA A 146 -32.54 4.72 26.64
C ALA A 146 -31.41 4.44 27.66
N LEU A 147 -30.27 5.09 27.44
CA LEU A 147 -29.05 5.00 28.22
C LEU A 147 -28.82 6.28 29.05
N SER A 148 -28.02 6.17 30.11
CA SER A 148 -27.63 7.31 30.95
C SER A 148 -26.76 8.32 30.20
N GLY A 149 -26.87 9.60 30.56
CA GLY A 149 -26.05 10.66 29.97
C GLY A 149 -26.32 10.87 28.47
N GLU A 150 -25.26 11.20 27.74
CA GLU A 150 -25.26 11.53 26.30
C GLU A 150 -25.09 10.31 25.38
N TRP A 151 -25.06 9.09 25.93
CA TRP A 151 -24.72 7.88 25.17
C TRP A 151 -25.62 7.61 23.97
N ASN A 152 -26.93 7.84 24.07
CA ASN A 152 -27.81 7.70 22.90
C ASN A 152 -27.40 8.68 21.78
N ASN A 153 -27.06 9.93 22.12
CA ASN A 153 -26.61 10.94 21.15
C ASN A 153 -25.26 10.55 20.51
N TRP A 154 -24.35 9.96 21.28
CA TRP A 154 -23.08 9.45 20.76
C TRP A 154 -23.28 8.27 19.80
N LEU A 155 -24.14 7.30 20.16
CA LEU A 155 -24.45 6.17 19.30
C LEU A 155 -25.18 6.58 18.02
N GLU A 156 -26.07 7.58 18.09
CA GLU A 156 -26.70 8.18 16.92
C GLU A 156 -25.68 8.88 16.02
N THR A 157 -24.72 9.60 16.62
CA THR A 157 -23.65 10.26 15.87
C THR A 157 -22.74 9.25 15.16
N LEU A 158 -22.33 8.18 15.84
CA LEU A 158 -21.60 7.07 15.20
C LEU A 158 -22.41 6.42 14.08
N ARG A 159 -23.72 6.25 14.26
CA ARG A 159 -24.61 5.71 13.24
C ARG A 159 -24.62 6.60 11.98
N ASP A 160 -24.77 7.91 12.17
CA ASP A 160 -24.75 8.91 11.09
C ASP A 160 -23.40 8.90 10.36
N TYR A 161 -22.28 8.81 11.09
CA TYR A 161 -20.94 8.70 10.51
C TYR A 161 -20.76 7.45 9.65
N VAL A 162 -21.09 6.26 10.16
CA VAL A 162 -20.96 5.00 9.43
C VAL A 162 -21.79 5.03 8.14
N ARG A 163 -23.04 5.50 8.20
CA ARG A 163 -23.93 5.61 7.03
C ARG A 163 -23.41 6.61 6.02
N SER A 164 -22.99 7.78 6.49
CA SER A 164 -22.51 8.86 5.63
C SER A 164 -21.22 8.45 4.88
N VAL A 165 -20.34 7.69 5.52
CA VAL A 165 -19.14 7.12 4.88
C VAL A 165 -19.52 6.05 3.84
N GLN A 166 -20.41 5.13 4.19
CA GLN A 166 -20.86 4.07 3.27
C GLN A 166 -21.48 4.63 2.00
N ILE A 167 -22.38 5.61 2.12
CA ILE A 167 -23.08 6.19 0.97
C ILE A 167 -22.09 6.84 -0.01
N ARG A 168 -21.00 7.42 0.51
CA ARG A 168 -20.00 8.14 -0.30
C ARG A 168 -18.97 7.22 -0.97
N THR A 169 -18.60 6.15 -0.29
CA THR A 169 -17.50 5.26 -0.72
C THR A 169 -17.99 3.94 -1.28
N ALA A 170 -19.27 3.60 -1.11
CA ALA A 170 -19.86 2.27 -1.30
C ALA A 170 -19.27 1.18 -0.39
N ASP A 171 -18.35 1.51 0.50
CA ASP A 171 -17.66 0.60 1.41
C ASP A 171 -17.97 0.95 2.88
N LEU A 172 -18.09 -0.07 3.73
CA LEU A 172 -18.31 0.12 5.17
C LEU A 172 -16.97 0.09 5.91
N PRO A 173 -16.79 0.93 6.95
CA PRO A 173 -15.65 0.77 7.85
C PRO A 173 -15.69 -0.63 8.49
N LYS A 174 -14.51 -1.25 8.60
CA LYS A 174 -14.36 -2.59 9.19
C LYS A 174 -14.43 -2.55 10.71
N ARG A 175 -14.07 -1.43 11.33
CA ARG A 175 -14.13 -1.19 12.77
C ARG A 175 -14.66 0.22 13.06
N VAL A 176 -15.33 0.36 14.20
CA VAL A 176 -15.62 1.66 14.81
C VAL A 176 -15.14 1.59 16.25
N MET A 177 -14.49 2.66 16.71
CA MET A 177 -13.97 2.80 18.06
C MET A 177 -14.51 4.08 18.68
N ILE A 178 -14.91 4.02 19.95
CA ILE A 178 -15.17 5.21 20.77
C ILE A 178 -14.42 5.09 22.10
N THR A 179 -13.78 6.18 22.54
CA THR A 179 -12.93 6.17 23.75
C THR A 179 -12.74 7.56 24.32
N ASN A 180 -12.48 7.65 25.62
CA ASN A 180 -12.01 8.89 26.26
C ASN A 180 -10.55 8.80 26.77
N GLY A 181 -9.82 7.74 26.40
CA GLY A 181 -8.48 7.44 26.91
C GLY A 181 -8.44 6.76 28.29
N GLU A 182 -9.59 6.59 28.95
CA GLU A 182 -9.72 5.79 30.19
C GLU A 182 -10.45 4.48 29.92
N TRP A 183 -11.59 4.54 29.23
CA TRP A 183 -12.32 3.38 28.72
C TRP A 183 -12.25 3.32 27.20
N LEU A 184 -12.52 2.15 26.64
CA LEU A 184 -12.50 1.90 25.21
C LEU A 184 -13.68 1.00 24.82
N VAL A 185 -14.38 1.37 23.75
CA VAL A 185 -15.43 0.53 23.12
C VAL A 185 -15.07 0.30 21.66
N VAL A 186 -15.09 -0.96 21.24
CA VAL A 186 -14.79 -1.36 19.85
C VAL A 186 -15.96 -2.15 19.28
N PHE A 187 -16.49 -1.67 18.15
CA PHE A 187 -17.48 -2.36 17.34
C PHE A 187 -16.78 -3.16 16.25
N LEU A 188 -16.78 -4.49 16.39
CA LEU A 188 -16.08 -5.42 15.49
C LEU A 188 -16.78 -5.59 14.14
N ASN A 189 -18.09 -5.33 14.10
CA ASN A 189 -18.89 -5.35 12.88
C ASN A 189 -19.84 -4.15 12.86
N PRO A 190 -19.40 -2.99 12.33
CA PRO A 190 -20.22 -1.77 12.29
C PRO A 190 -21.53 -1.94 11.53
N ALA A 191 -21.56 -2.81 10.51
CA ALA A 191 -22.77 -3.10 9.75
C ALA A 191 -23.89 -3.65 10.66
N ASN A 192 -23.54 -4.51 11.60
CA ASN A 192 -24.48 -5.12 12.53
C ASN A 192 -25.03 -4.12 13.57
N CYS A 193 -24.26 -3.08 13.90
CA CYS A 193 -24.59 -2.14 14.97
C CYS A 193 -25.30 -0.88 14.47
N PHE A 194 -25.00 -0.43 13.24
CA PHE A 194 -25.37 0.91 12.77
C PHE A 194 -26.23 0.93 11.49
N MET A 195 -26.45 -0.22 10.84
CA MET A 195 -27.30 -0.31 9.64
C MET A 195 -28.70 -0.83 9.98
N ASP A 196 -29.71 -0.37 9.24
CA ASP A 196 -31.17 -0.53 9.51
C ASP A 196 -31.69 -1.99 9.55
N LYS A 197 -30.83 -3.00 9.45
CA LYS A 197 -31.20 -4.42 9.37
C LYS A 197 -30.43 -5.33 10.33
N GLY A 198 -29.62 -4.78 11.23
CA GLY A 198 -28.83 -5.56 12.19
C GLY A 198 -29.47 -5.61 13.58
N GLN A 199 -29.64 -6.81 14.15
CA GLN A 199 -29.67 -6.95 15.61
C GLN A 199 -28.25 -6.81 16.11
N CYS A 200 -27.98 -5.70 16.81
CA CYS A 200 -26.67 -5.43 17.39
C CYS A 200 -26.32 -6.54 18.39
N ALA A 201 -25.39 -7.41 18.03
CA ALA A 201 -25.01 -8.56 18.85
C ALA A 201 -23.98 -8.11 19.90
N PRO A 202 -24.23 -8.31 21.21
CA PRO A 202 -23.27 -7.95 22.26
C PRO A 202 -21.88 -8.57 22.07
N SER A 203 -21.81 -9.79 21.51
CA SER A 203 -20.56 -10.49 21.20
C SER A 203 -19.70 -9.84 20.10
N LYS A 204 -20.22 -8.80 19.43
CA LYS A 204 -19.51 -7.99 18.43
C LYS A 204 -19.09 -6.63 18.97
N ILE A 205 -19.25 -6.39 20.28
CA ILE A 205 -18.85 -5.17 20.97
C ILE A 205 -17.88 -5.55 22.08
N LEU A 206 -16.64 -5.05 21.98
CA LEU A 206 -15.67 -5.14 23.07
C LEU A 206 -15.74 -3.86 23.88
N VAL A 207 -15.78 -4.02 25.21
CA VAL A 207 -15.73 -2.91 26.15
C VAL A 207 -14.59 -3.16 27.12
N PHE A 208 -13.78 -2.12 27.32
CA PHE A 208 -12.71 -2.05 28.31
C PHE A 208 -13.06 -0.88 29.22
N THR A 209 -13.22 -1.15 30.51
CA THR A 209 -13.88 -0.24 31.44
C THR A 209 -12.96 0.80 32.06
N ASN A 210 -11.65 0.57 32.01
CA ASN A 210 -10.62 1.46 32.54
C ASN A 210 -9.24 1.10 31.93
N ARG A 211 -8.22 1.91 32.24
CA ARG A 211 -6.85 1.72 31.75
C ARG A 211 -6.22 0.40 32.17
N GLU A 212 -6.52 -0.07 33.39
CA GLU A 212 -6.00 -1.35 33.88
C GLU A 212 -6.54 -2.50 33.02
N GLU A 213 -7.82 -2.48 32.68
CA GLU A 213 -8.43 -3.49 31.79
C GLU A 213 -7.90 -3.39 30.35
N ILE A 214 -7.70 -2.17 29.83
CA ILE A 214 -7.05 -1.94 28.53
C ILE A 214 -5.64 -2.57 28.52
N GLU A 215 -4.87 -2.38 29.60
CA GLU A 215 -3.53 -2.95 29.74
C GLU A 215 -3.59 -4.47 29.89
N GLN A 216 -4.50 -5.02 30.68
CA GLN A 216 -4.62 -6.47 30.91
C GLN A 216 -5.08 -7.22 29.65
N ARG A 217 -5.93 -6.60 28.82
CA ARG A 217 -6.50 -7.17 27.60
C ARG A 217 -5.91 -6.56 26.33
N PHE A 218 -4.68 -6.07 26.40
CA PHE A 218 -3.97 -5.40 25.30
C PHE A 218 -3.89 -6.24 24.02
N ASN A 219 -3.82 -7.56 24.15
CA ASN A 219 -3.78 -8.51 23.06
C ASN A 219 -5.06 -8.48 22.22
N GLU A 220 -6.23 -8.33 22.84
CA GLU A 220 -7.49 -8.17 22.11
C GLU A 220 -7.50 -6.87 21.30
N ILE A 221 -7.02 -5.78 21.90
CA ILE A 221 -6.92 -4.47 21.23
C ILE A 221 -6.03 -4.58 19.99
N PHE A 222 -4.83 -5.14 20.14
CA PHE A 222 -3.90 -5.33 19.03
C PHE A 222 -4.51 -6.19 17.92
N ASN A 223 -5.12 -7.33 18.28
CA ASN A 223 -5.72 -8.26 17.30
C ASN A 223 -6.91 -7.66 16.53
N TYR A 224 -7.65 -6.71 17.11
CA TYR A 224 -8.84 -6.16 16.46
C TYR A 224 -8.66 -4.78 15.85
N LEU A 225 -7.63 -4.03 16.24
CA LEU A 225 -7.42 -2.64 15.83
C LEU A 225 -6.06 -2.36 15.15
N GLU A 226 -5.09 -3.27 15.17
CA GLU A 226 -3.86 -3.08 14.41
C GLU A 226 -4.15 -2.99 12.90
N TYR A 227 -3.44 -2.10 12.20
CA TYR A 227 -3.71 -1.75 10.80
C TYR A 227 -3.86 -2.96 9.86
N HIS A 228 -2.92 -3.91 9.86
CA HIS A 228 -2.94 -5.08 8.99
C HIS A 228 -4.04 -6.08 9.39
N GLN A 229 -4.31 -6.22 10.68
CA GLN A 229 -5.43 -7.02 11.18
C GLN A 229 -6.78 -6.46 10.71
N VAL A 230 -6.95 -5.14 10.74
CA VAL A 230 -8.15 -4.49 10.21
C VAL A 230 -8.20 -4.60 8.70
N LEU A 231 -7.08 -4.38 8.00
CA LEU A 231 -6.98 -4.52 6.55
C LEU A 231 -7.29 -5.96 6.09
N GLY A 232 -7.00 -6.98 6.92
CA GLY A 232 -7.20 -8.38 6.58
C GLY A 232 -6.10 -8.93 5.67
N SER A 233 -4.92 -8.32 5.70
CA SER A 233 -3.73 -8.74 4.96
C SER A 233 -2.63 -9.10 5.95
N ALA A 234 -1.88 -10.17 5.70
CA ALA A 234 -0.70 -10.46 6.51
C ALA A 234 0.38 -9.38 6.30
N PRO A 235 1.02 -8.88 7.36
CA PRO A 235 2.19 -8.02 7.20
C PRO A 235 3.34 -8.80 6.52
N PRO A 236 4.32 -8.11 5.91
CA PRO A 236 5.50 -8.78 5.39
C PRO A 236 6.25 -9.50 6.50
N LEU A 237 6.63 -10.75 6.24
CA LEU A 237 7.41 -11.57 7.16
C LEU A 237 8.90 -11.41 6.90
N THR A 238 9.71 -11.56 7.93
CA THR A 238 11.15 -11.78 7.82
C THR A 238 11.45 -13.27 7.67
N PRO A 239 12.64 -13.67 7.17
CA PRO A 239 13.05 -15.07 7.15
C PRO A 239 13.01 -15.74 8.54
N SER A 240 13.13 -14.96 9.61
CA SER A 240 13.03 -15.45 10.99
C SER A 240 11.61 -15.68 11.46
N GLU A 241 10.64 -14.96 10.91
CA GLU A 241 9.23 -15.12 11.27
C GLU A 241 8.61 -16.37 10.62
N LEU A 242 9.15 -16.86 9.49
CA LEU A 242 8.58 -17.99 8.74
C LEU A 242 8.29 -19.23 9.59
N THR A 243 9.24 -19.63 10.44
CA THR A 243 9.12 -20.86 11.25
C THR A 243 8.11 -20.75 12.39
N PHE A 244 7.59 -19.55 12.67
CA PHE A 244 6.54 -19.35 13.67
C PHE A 244 5.12 -19.57 13.12
N HIS A 245 4.98 -19.68 11.79
CA HIS A 245 3.69 -19.89 11.15
C HIS A 245 3.54 -21.36 10.75
N THR A 246 2.59 -22.06 11.38
CA THR A 246 2.32 -23.49 11.13
C THR A 246 1.89 -23.79 9.70
N ASP A 247 1.37 -22.79 8.98
CA ASP A 247 0.98 -22.91 7.58
C ASP A 247 2.15 -22.65 6.60
N ILE A 248 3.36 -22.48 7.13
CA ILE A 248 4.58 -22.15 6.38
C ILE A 248 5.68 -23.17 6.75
N ASP A 249 5.60 -24.35 6.16
CA ASP A 249 6.67 -25.36 6.18
C ASP A 249 7.01 -25.85 4.75
N ALA A 250 8.06 -26.65 4.62
CA ALA A 250 8.52 -27.20 3.34
C ALA A 250 7.43 -27.95 2.55
N SER A 251 6.47 -28.57 3.24
CA SER A 251 5.36 -29.32 2.64
C SER A 251 4.18 -28.42 2.24
N GLN A 252 4.11 -27.20 2.80
CA GLN A 252 3.10 -26.20 2.47
C GLN A 252 3.54 -25.30 1.32
N ILE A 253 4.83 -24.97 1.21
CA ILE A 253 5.32 -24.03 0.21
C ILE A 253 5.83 -24.79 -1.00
N ASN A 254 5.26 -24.54 -2.18
CA ASN A 254 5.63 -25.25 -3.39
C ASN A 254 6.46 -24.41 -4.37
N GLN A 255 6.40 -23.07 -4.28
CA GLN A 255 7.04 -22.17 -5.24
C GLN A 255 7.43 -20.84 -4.62
N ALA A 256 8.46 -20.22 -5.20
CA ALA A 256 8.90 -18.86 -4.89
C ALA A 256 8.92 -17.98 -6.14
N ILE A 257 8.77 -16.68 -5.94
CA ILE A 257 8.94 -15.65 -6.98
C ILE A 257 9.72 -14.48 -6.39
N TYR A 258 10.69 -13.94 -7.12
CA TYR A 258 11.33 -12.68 -6.76
C TYR A 258 10.43 -11.48 -7.05
N GLY A 259 10.64 -10.44 -6.28
CA GLY A 259 10.17 -9.11 -6.58
C GLY A 259 11.00 -8.03 -5.90
N LEU A 260 10.50 -6.80 -6.00
CA LEU A 260 11.08 -5.61 -5.40
C LEU A 260 10.00 -4.83 -4.67
N HIS A 261 10.35 -4.30 -3.50
CA HIS A 261 9.68 -3.16 -2.91
C HIS A 261 10.40 -1.91 -3.40
N LEU A 262 9.70 -1.07 -4.16
CA LEU A 262 10.25 0.08 -4.87
C LEU A 262 9.65 1.38 -4.33
N TRP A 263 10.50 2.36 -4.08
CA TRP A 263 10.10 3.73 -3.76
C TRP A 263 10.63 4.67 -4.83
N TYR A 264 9.74 5.47 -5.39
CA TYR A 264 10.08 6.62 -6.22
C TYR A 264 9.99 7.88 -5.36
N PHE A 265 10.95 8.78 -5.47
CA PHE A 265 10.94 10.05 -4.74
C PHE A 265 11.61 11.16 -5.54
N GLU A 266 11.32 12.40 -5.20
CA GLU A 266 11.96 13.55 -5.84
C GLU A 266 13.15 14.01 -5.00
N LYS A 267 14.34 14.02 -5.59
CA LYS A 267 15.53 14.61 -4.96
C LYS A 267 15.42 16.13 -5.05
N PRO A 268 15.50 16.85 -3.92
CA PRO A 268 15.39 18.31 -3.90
C PRO A 268 16.56 18.97 -4.64
N GLY A 269 16.29 20.09 -5.32
CA GLY A 269 17.29 20.89 -6.02
C GLY A 269 16.66 21.91 -6.97
N TYR A 270 17.47 22.81 -7.54
CA TYR A 270 17.00 23.79 -8.54
C TYR A 270 16.32 23.15 -9.76
N LYS A 271 16.74 21.92 -10.10
CA LYS A 271 16.06 21.03 -11.04
C LYS A 271 15.83 19.70 -10.30
N PRO A 272 14.61 19.45 -9.79
CA PRO A 272 14.30 18.18 -9.13
C PRO A 272 14.62 17.00 -10.05
N ALA A 273 15.19 15.95 -9.47
CA ALA A 273 15.57 14.74 -10.19
C ALA A 273 14.92 13.51 -9.55
N PRO A 274 14.58 12.49 -10.34
CA PRO A 274 13.99 11.27 -9.80
C PRO A 274 15.02 10.48 -8.98
N GLY A 275 14.62 10.02 -7.80
CA GLY A 275 15.27 8.99 -7.02
C GLY A 275 14.45 7.70 -7.08
N ILE A 276 15.13 6.56 -7.21
CA ILE A 276 14.51 5.23 -7.15
C ILE A 276 15.30 4.41 -6.14
N LYS A 277 14.62 3.86 -5.14
CA LYS A 277 15.16 2.88 -4.19
C LYS A 277 14.43 1.57 -4.35
N VAL A 278 15.15 0.47 -4.20
CA VAL A 278 14.58 -0.88 -4.25
C VAL A 278 15.09 -1.72 -3.08
N ALA A 279 14.23 -2.60 -2.57
CA ALA A 279 14.59 -3.64 -1.62
C ALA A 279 14.11 -5.01 -2.18
N PRO A 280 14.94 -6.06 -2.15
CA PRO A 280 14.53 -7.39 -2.59
C PRO A 280 13.38 -7.98 -1.76
N VAL A 281 12.45 -8.64 -2.45
CA VAL A 281 11.31 -9.36 -1.87
C VAL A 281 11.28 -10.77 -2.45
N VAL A 282 10.88 -11.75 -1.64
CA VAL A 282 10.52 -13.09 -2.11
C VAL A 282 9.07 -13.35 -1.74
N PHE A 283 8.27 -13.69 -2.74
CA PHE A 283 6.89 -14.14 -2.56
C PHE A 283 6.85 -15.66 -2.54
N LEU A 284 6.26 -16.23 -1.49
CA LEU A 284 6.10 -17.67 -1.32
C LEU A 284 4.66 -18.05 -1.60
N ARG A 285 4.46 -19.07 -2.44
CA ARG A 285 3.13 -19.63 -2.67
C ARG A 285 2.92 -20.83 -1.77
N ASN A 286 1.87 -20.80 -0.97
CA ASN A 286 1.44 -21.98 -0.23
C ASN A 286 0.54 -22.88 -1.10
N ARG A 287 0.39 -24.14 -0.70
CA ARG A 287 -0.43 -25.16 -1.38
C ARG A 287 -1.93 -24.83 -1.39
N TYR A 288 -2.37 -23.92 -0.53
CA TYR A 288 -3.74 -23.42 -0.48
C TYR A 288 -3.96 -22.20 -1.39
N GLY A 289 -2.95 -21.77 -2.13
CA GLY A 289 -3.03 -20.70 -3.13
C GLY A 289 -2.75 -19.29 -2.60
N ALA A 290 -2.43 -19.10 -1.33
CA ALA A 290 -2.08 -17.80 -0.78
C ALA A 290 -0.61 -17.43 -1.07
N TRP A 291 -0.38 -16.11 -1.22
CA TRP A 291 0.94 -15.53 -1.39
C TRP A 291 1.41 -14.88 -0.09
N ILE A 292 2.60 -15.27 0.36
CA ILE A 292 3.25 -14.73 1.56
C ILE A 292 4.42 -13.87 1.10
N ARG A 293 4.46 -12.62 1.56
CA ARG A 293 5.55 -11.67 1.27
C ARG A 293 6.64 -11.81 2.31
N VAL A 294 7.87 -12.06 1.87
CA VAL A 294 9.05 -12.19 2.74
C VAL A 294 10.10 -11.16 2.36
N GLU A 295 10.62 -10.46 3.36
CA GLU A 295 11.58 -9.37 3.20
C GLU A 295 12.70 -9.47 4.21
N SER A 296 13.91 -9.12 3.79
CA SER A 296 15.01 -8.88 4.73
C SER A 296 14.87 -7.50 5.35
N PRO A 297 15.24 -7.29 6.63
CA PRO A 297 15.21 -5.97 7.24
C PRO A 297 16.05 -4.92 6.48
N SER A 298 15.47 -3.72 6.38
CA SER A 298 16.13 -2.39 6.37
C SER A 298 17.17 -2.06 5.29
N THR A 299 17.44 -2.92 4.31
CA THR A 299 18.45 -2.62 3.28
C THR A 299 17.79 -2.17 1.99
N GLU A 300 17.87 -0.87 1.74
CA GLU A 300 17.43 -0.22 0.51
C GLU A 300 18.64 0.03 -0.40
N TYR A 301 18.47 -0.22 -1.70
CA TYR A 301 19.48 0.03 -2.73
C TYR A 301 18.98 1.15 -3.62
N GLU A 302 19.65 2.29 -3.58
CA GLU A 302 19.31 3.42 -4.43
C GLU A 302 19.98 3.29 -5.81
N LEU A 303 19.22 3.57 -6.86
CA LEU A 303 19.72 3.57 -8.23
C LEU A 303 20.59 4.81 -8.46
N SER A 304 21.84 4.61 -8.89
CA SER A 304 22.79 5.70 -9.18
C SER A 304 22.35 6.53 -10.38
N HIS A 305 22.58 7.85 -10.32
CA HIS A 305 22.42 8.74 -11.48
C HIS A 305 23.57 8.59 -12.49
N SER A 306 24.64 7.87 -12.17
CA SER A 306 25.67 7.52 -13.15
C SER A 306 25.31 6.20 -13.82
N TYR A 307 25.13 6.23 -15.15
CA TYR A 307 24.78 5.03 -15.91
C TYR A 307 25.87 3.94 -15.86
N SER A 308 27.13 4.31 -15.67
CA SER A 308 28.24 3.36 -15.51
C SER A 308 28.04 2.42 -14.32
N ASP A 309 27.32 2.86 -13.29
CA ASP A 309 27.17 2.14 -12.03
C ASP A 309 25.97 1.18 -12.06
N LEU A 310 25.19 1.19 -13.15
CA LEU A 310 23.96 0.41 -13.24
C LEU A 310 24.23 -1.09 -13.07
N ASN A 311 25.24 -1.64 -13.74
CA ASN A 311 25.55 -3.07 -13.62
C ASN A 311 25.97 -3.45 -12.20
N GLN A 312 26.75 -2.59 -11.54
CA GLN A 312 27.10 -2.80 -10.13
C GLN A 312 25.85 -2.82 -9.26
N HIS A 313 24.94 -1.86 -9.42
CA HIS A 313 23.68 -1.83 -8.69
C HIS A 313 22.84 -3.10 -8.93
N LEU A 314 22.71 -3.55 -10.19
CA LEU A 314 21.96 -4.77 -10.51
C LEU A 314 22.59 -6.00 -9.84
N ASP A 315 23.92 -6.08 -9.79
CA ASP A 315 24.63 -7.17 -9.11
C ASP A 315 24.47 -7.12 -7.59
N GLU A 316 24.48 -5.93 -6.98
CA GLU A 316 24.23 -5.74 -5.54
C GLU A 316 22.81 -6.22 -5.16
N VAL A 317 21.79 -5.79 -5.89
CA VAL A 317 20.40 -6.21 -5.67
C VAL A 317 20.23 -7.70 -5.92
N LYS A 318 20.88 -8.25 -6.95
CA LYS A 318 20.89 -9.69 -7.23
C LYS A 318 21.47 -10.50 -6.08
N GLN A 319 22.63 -10.11 -5.55
CA GLN A 319 23.25 -10.78 -4.41
C GLN A 319 22.35 -10.73 -3.17
N ALA A 320 21.71 -9.59 -2.92
CA ALA A 320 20.79 -9.42 -1.81
C ALA A 320 19.53 -10.30 -1.96
N ALA A 321 18.92 -10.35 -3.14
CA ALA A 321 17.78 -11.22 -3.43
C ALA A 321 18.13 -12.71 -3.29
N GLN A 322 19.28 -13.12 -3.82
CA GLN A 322 19.76 -14.50 -3.71
C GLN A 322 20.07 -14.88 -2.25
N ARG A 323 20.61 -13.96 -1.46
CA ARG A 323 20.83 -14.16 -0.02
C ARG A 323 19.50 -14.33 0.71
N LEU A 324 18.51 -13.49 0.42
CA LEU A 324 17.17 -13.61 1.00
C LEU A 324 16.54 -14.97 0.68
N LEU A 325 16.57 -15.42 -0.58
CA LEU A 325 16.06 -16.74 -0.95
C LEU A 325 16.85 -17.87 -0.27
N PHE A 326 18.18 -17.73 -0.16
CA PHE A 326 19.02 -18.70 0.54
C PHE A 326 18.63 -18.82 2.02
N GLU A 327 18.41 -17.70 2.72
CA GLU A 327 17.98 -17.69 4.11
C GLU A 327 16.59 -18.33 4.27
N ILE A 328 15.65 -18.04 3.37
CA ILE A 328 14.33 -18.66 3.34
C ILE A 328 14.44 -20.19 3.17
N ASN A 329 15.19 -20.63 2.17
CA ASN A 329 15.42 -22.05 1.90
C ASN A 329 16.07 -22.76 3.09
N ALA A 330 17.06 -22.13 3.73
CA ALA A 330 17.72 -22.67 4.91
C ALA A 330 16.75 -22.82 6.09
N ARG A 331 15.86 -21.85 6.31
CA ARG A 331 14.86 -21.88 7.40
C ARG A 331 13.75 -22.88 7.17
N LEU A 332 13.28 -22.98 5.92
CA LEU A 332 12.27 -23.94 5.52
C LEU A 332 12.87 -25.34 5.25
N GLN A 333 14.19 -25.51 5.32
CA GLN A 333 14.89 -26.75 5.01
C GLN A 333 14.49 -27.34 3.64
N THR A 334 14.42 -26.48 2.64
CA THR A 334 13.96 -26.84 1.29
C THR A 334 14.81 -26.15 0.22
N SER A 335 14.53 -26.47 -1.03
CA SER A 335 15.06 -25.75 -2.19
C SER A 335 13.89 -25.35 -3.08
N LEU A 336 13.40 -24.14 -2.89
CA LEU A 336 12.28 -23.62 -3.66
C LEU A 336 12.71 -23.31 -5.09
N ASN A 337 11.92 -23.81 -6.04
CA ASN A 337 12.03 -23.42 -7.43
C ASN A 337 11.44 -22.02 -7.62
N LEU A 338 12.17 -21.19 -8.36
CA LEU A 338 11.69 -19.89 -8.79
C LEU A 338 10.77 -20.07 -9.99
N ARG A 339 9.59 -19.49 -9.91
CA ARG A 339 8.68 -19.39 -11.06
C ARG A 339 9.07 -18.17 -11.91
N SER A 340 9.09 -18.36 -13.23
CA SER A 340 9.32 -17.26 -14.17
C SER A 340 8.18 -16.23 -14.15
N LEU A 341 8.48 -15.01 -14.59
CA LEU A 341 7.46 -13.96 -14.69
C LEU A 341 6.38 -14.33 -15.71
N ASP A 342 6.77 -15.03 -16.76
CA ASP A 342 5.91 -15.47 -17.85
C ASP A 342 4.90 -16.53 -17.42
N GLU A 343 5.34 -17.53 -16.64
CA GLU A 343 4.45 -18.53 -16.01
C GLU A 343 3.47 -17.88 -15.04
N HIS A 344 3.94 -16.91 -14.24
CA HIS A 344 3.08 -16.17 -13.31
C HIS A 344 1.96 -15.44 -14.06
N HIS A 345 2.28 -14.83 -15.20
CA HIS A 345 1.31 -14.11 -16.02
C HIS A 345 0.36 -14.99 -16.84
N MET A 346 0.59 -16.32 -16.90
CA MET A 346 -0.34 -17.27 -17.52
C MET A 346 -1.45 -17.74 -16.58
N ASN A 347 -1.33 -17.51 -15.26
CA ASN A 347 -2.32 -17.92 -14.29
C ASN A 347 -3.15 -16.72 -13.81
N GLU A 348 -4.42 -16.65 -14.24
CA GLU A 348 -5.32 -15.54 -13.92
C GLU A 348 -5.64 -15.43 -12.42
N GLU A 349 -5.75 -16.56 -11.71
CA GLU A 349 -6.00 -16.58 -10.27
C GLU A 349 -4.80 -16.01 -9.50
N ASP A 350 -3.59 -16.36 -9.90
CA ASP A 350 -2.38 -15.79 -9.33
C ASP A 350 -2.26 -14.31 -9.61
N LEU A 351 -2.54 -13.89 -10.85
CA LEU A 351 -2.58 -12.47 -11.19
C LEU A 351 -3.69 -11.72 -10.45
N ALA A 352 -4.74 -12.42 -9.97
CA ALA A 352 -5.82 -11.91 -9.14
C ALA A 352 -5.45 -11.81 -7.64
N LEU A 353 -4.40 -12.49 -7.19
CA LEU A 353 -3.90 -12.39 -5.81
C LEU A 353 -2.60 -11.57 -5.71
N LEU A 354 -1.69 -11.72 -6.66
CA LEU A 354 -0.39 -11.06 -6.72
C LEU A 354 -0.18 -10.41 -8.11
N PRO A 355 -0.60 -9.15 -8.30
CA PRO A 355 -0.38 -8.42 -9.55
C PRO A 355 1.11 -8.28 -9.89
N GLY A 356 1.44 -8.21 -11.19
CA GLY A 356 2.82 -7.97 -11.62
C GLY A 356 3.43 -6.65 -11.10
N VAL A 357 2.60 -5.61 -10.95
CA VAL A 357 2.95 -4.39 -10.22
C VAL A 357 1.74 -4.00 -9.36
N GLN A 358 1.96 -3.85 -8.07
CA GLN A 358 0.98 -3.36 -7.09
C GLN A 358 1.50 -2.05 -6.53
N GLU A 359 0.63 -1.05 -6.41
CA GLU A 359 0.94 0.15 -5.62
C GLU A 359 0.57 -0.15 -4.17
N LEU A 360 1.40 0.29 -3.21
CA LEU A 360 1.14 0.21 -1.77
C LEU A 360 0.83 1.57 -1.13
N GLY A 361 1.10 2.63 -1.88
CA GLY A 361 0.93 4.03 -1.52
C GLY A 361 1.45 4.92 -2.66
N GLN A 362 1.29 6.23 -2.51
CA GLN A 362 1.83 7.17 -3.50
C GLN A 362 3.33 6.95 -3.69
N ASP A 363 3.73 6.64 -4.92
CA ASP A 363 5.12 6.42 -5.32
C ASP A 363 5.82 5.24 -4.62
N GLU A 364 5.05 4.31 -4.06
CA GLU A 364 5.52 3.07 -3.43
C GLU A 364 4.89 1.85 -4.11
N PHE A 365 5.71 0.89 -4.54
CA PHE A 365 5.27 -0.21 -5.39
C PHE A 365 5.86 -1.56 -4.95
N LEU A 366 5.09 -2.63 -5.10
CA LEU A 366 5.62 -3.99 -5.23
C LEU A 366 5.70 -4.35 -6.71
N VAL A 367 6.86 -4.80 -7.15
CA VAL A 367 7.12 -5.22 -8.53
C VAL A 367 7.50 -6.69 -8.52
N VAL A 368 6.68 -7.54 -9.13
CA VAL A 368 6.96 -8.96 -9.29
C VAL A 368 7.89 -9.13 -10.50
N THR A 369 9.04 -9.76 -10.29
CA THR A 369 10.10 -9.90 -11.30
C THR A 369 10.34 -11.36 -11.71
N GLY A 370 9.60 -12.31 -11.12
CA GLY A 370 9.64 -13.72 -11.54
C GLY A 370 10.90 -14.42 -11.06
N ASP A 371 11.67 -14.94 -12.01
CA ASP A 371 12.98 -15.55 -11.81
C ASP A 371 14.13 -14.53 -11.89
N LYS A 372 13.83 -13.27 -12.25
CA LYS A 372 14.80 -12.17 -12.26
C LYS A 372 14.76 -11.42 -10.94
N THR A 373 15.87 -10.81 -10.54
CA THR A 373 16.00 -10.10 -9.26
C THR A 373 15.72 -8.60 -9.37
N HIS A 374 15.52 -8.07 -10.58
CA HIS A 374 15.23 -6.66 -10.81
C HIS A 374 14.26 -6.47 -11.97
N TYR A 375 13.57 -5.32 -12.02
CA TYR A 375 12.70 -4.96 -13.15
C TYR A 375 13.48 -4.50 -14.41
N LEU A 376 14.77 -4.24 -14.23
CA LEU A 376 15.71 -3.79 -15.26
C LEU A 376 16.60 -4.97 -15.64
N MET A 377 16.83 -5.13 -16.94
CA MET A 377 17.77 -6.10 -17.49
C MET A 377 19.10 -5.41 -17.78
N PRO A 378 20.26 -6.07 -17.55
CA PRO A 378 21.58 -5.43 -17.70
C PRO A 378 21.89 -4.94 -19.11
N ALA A 379 21.25 -5.54 -20.12
CA ALA A 379 21.38 -5.17 -21.52
C ALA A 379 20.03 -5.33 -22.24
N PRO A 380 19.80 -4.58 -23.33
CA PRO A 380 18.63 -4.77 -24.16
C PRO A 380 18.67 -6.13 -24.86
N SER A 381 17.53 -6.81 -24.98
CA SER A 381 17.39 -8.03 -25.77
C SER A 381 17.67 -7.81 -27.27
N VAL A 382 17.60 -6.56 -27.74
CA VAL A 382 18.06 -6.12 -29.07
C VAL A 382 19.20 -5.10 -28.88
N PRO A 383 20.47 -5.51 -29.01
CA PRO A 383 21.64 -4.66 -28.73
C PRO A 383 21.71 -3.35 -29.53
N GLU A 384 21.31 -3.39 -30.80
CA GLU A 384 21.44 -2.26 -31.74
C GLU A 384 20.10 -1.55 -31.99
N CYS A 385 19.28 -1.36 -30.96
CA CYS A 385 18.06 -0.58 -31.09
C CYS A 385 18.42 0.91 -31.31
N PRO A 386 18.10 1.52 -32.47
CA PRO A 386 18.46 2.91 -32.76
C PRO A 386 17.65 3.89 -31.89
N TYR A 387 16.52 3.45 -31.36
CA TYR A 387 15.55 4.30 -30.69
C TYR A 387 15.89 4.64 -29.24
N HIS A 388 17.06 4.24 -28.75
CA HIS A 388 17.61 4.73 -27.48
C HIS A 388 18.06 6.20 -27.57
N ASP A 389 18.39 6.67 -28.78
CA ASP A 389 18.74 8.07 -29.04
C ASP A 389 17.58 8.78 -29.74
N TRP A 390 17.09 9.85 -29.10
CA TRP A 390 16.06 10.72 -29.67
C TRP A 390 16.43 11.28 -31.04
N SER A 391 17.72 11.55 -31.30
CA SER A 391 18.18 12.06 -32.59
C SER A 391 17.95 11.06 -33.72
N ALA A 392 18.06 9.76 -33.43
CA ALA A 392 17.71 8.72 -34.39
C ALA A 392 16.20 8.69 -34.65
N CYS A 393 15.38 8.71 -33.59
CA CYS A 393 13.93 8.81 -33.74
C CYS A 393 13.49 10.05 -34.53
N LYS A 394 14.16 11.19 -34.37
CA LYS A 394 13.89 12.41 -35.14
C LYS A 394 14.16 12.20 -36.63
N ARG A 395 15.29 11.58 -36.99
CA ARG A 395 15.62 11.25 -38.38
C ARG A 395 14.57 10.32 -39.00
N ASP A 396 14.07 9.39 -38.22
CA ASP A 396 13.07 8.41 -38.64
C ASP A 396 11.62 8.93 -38.56
N GLY A 397 11.40 10.19 -38.16
CA GLY A 397 10.06 10.79 -38.07
C GLY A 397 9.17 10.26 -36.94
N VAL A 398 9.76 9.60 -35.94
CA VAL A 398 9.08 8.96 -34.82
C VAL A 398 9.57 9.41 -33.42
N PRO A 399 9.91 10.70 -33.16
CA PRO A 399 10.34 11.14 -31.84
C PRO A 399 9.17 11.20 -30.84
N SER A 400 9.38 10.68 -29.63
CA SER A 400 8.35 10.67 -28.57
C SER A 400 8.11 12.03 -27.90
N ASN A 401 9.06 12.96 -28.01
CA ASN A 401 9.03 14.27 -27.38
C ASN A 401 9.51 15.36 -28.37
N PRO A 402 9.22 16.65 -28.11
CA PRO A 402 9.73 17.76 -28.92
C PRO A 402 11.27 17.87 -28.94
N GLY A 403 11.96 17.28 -27.97
CA GLY A 403 13.42 17.30 -27.84
C GLY A 403 13.97 16.10 -27.03
N PRO A 404 15.30 15.91 -27.02
CA PRO A 404 15.95 14.86 -26.23
C PRO A 404 15.81 15.14 -24.73
N LEU A 405 15.62 14.10 -23.93
CA LEU A 405 15.82 14.19 -22.49
C LEU A 405 17.32 14.22 -22.21
N LEU A 406 17.85 15.40 -21.85
CA LEU A 406 19.26 15.60 -21.52
C LEU A 406 19.56 15.44 -20.03
N HIS A 407 18.50 15.43 -19.21
CA HIS A 407 18.57 15.26 -17.77
C HIS A 407 17.49 14.29 -17.32
N ARG A 408 17.76 13.57 -16.22
CA ARG A 408 16.76 12.77 -15.52
C ARG A 408 15.61 13.67 -15.10
N SER A 409 14.39 13.19 -15.22
CA SER A 409 13.20 14.04 -15.18
C SER A 409 12.13 13.44 -14.27
N VAL A 410 11.50 14.27 -13.45
CA VAL A 410 10.33 13.90 -12.65
C VAL A 410 9.01 14.12 -13.40
N SER A 411 9.03 14.96 -14.44
CA SER A 411 7.88 15.23 -15.31
C SER A 411 8.34 15.60 -16.74
N PRO A 412 8.27 14.68 -17.70
CA PRO A 412 7.81 13.29 -17.55
C PRO A 412 8.74 12.48 -16.65
N ARG A 413 8.23 11.41 -16.03
CA ARG A 413 9.03 10.50 -15.19
C ARG A 413 9.97 9.68 -16.05
N SER A 414 11.26 9.96 -15.95
CA SER A 414 12.32 9.31 -16.72
C SER A 414 13.63 9.35 -15.94
N PHE A 415 14.06 8.19 -15.43
CA PHE A 415 15.34 8.03 -14.79
C PHE A 415 16.48 7.93 -15.80
N PHE A 416 16.21 7.40 -17.00
CA PHE A 416 17.20 7.29 -18.06
C PHE A 416 17.06 8.43 -19.08
N ILE A 417 18.19 8.86 -19.64
CA ILE A 417 18.25 9.98 -20.59
C ILE A 417 18.53 9.50 -22.02
N SER A 418 18.29 10.37 -23.00
CA SER A 418 18.53 10.05 -24.42
C SER A 418 19.98 9.61 -24.64
N GLY A 419 20.16 8.47 -25.30
CA GLY A 419 21.46 7.86 -25.57
C GLY A 419 21.86 6.74 -24.61
N GLU A 420 21.24 6.64 -23.43
CA GLU A 420 21.42 5.49 -22.53
C GLU A 420 20.60 4.30 -23.04
N LEU A 421 21.11 3.05 -22.96
CA LEU A 421 20.42 1.88 -23.55
C LEU A 421 19.08 1.53 -22.87
N HIS A 422 18.85 2.09 -21.69
CA HIS A 422 17.61 1.91 -20.95
C HIS A 422 16.55 2.96 -21.29
N HIS A 423 16.87 3.96 -22.12
CA HIS A 423 15.93 4.95 -22.61
C HIS A 423 15.31 4.51 -23.94
N CYS A 424 14.06 4.88 -24.21
CA CYS A 424 13.43 4.71 -25.51
C CYS A 424 12.68 5.98 -25.92
N ALA A 425 13.13 6.61 -27.00
CA ALA A 425 12.57 7.84 -27.53
C ALA A 425 11.57 7.63 -28.68
N HIS A 426 11.07 6.41 -28.89
CA HIS A 426 10.16 6.09 -30.01
C HIS A 426 8.72 6.50 -29.68
N ARG A 427 8.13 7.36 -30.52
CA ARG A 427 6.76 7.92 -30.35
C ARG A 427 5.72 6.83 -30.15
N ASP A 428 5.67 5.88 -31.07
CA ASP A 428 4.57 4.90 -31.07
C ASP A 428 4.70 3.89 -29.91
N VAL A 429 5.93 3.61 -29.45
CA VAL A 429 6.16 2.82 -28.23
C VAL A 429 5.69 3.59 -27.01
N SER A 430 6.04 4.88 -26.88
CA SER A 430 5.56 5.75 -25.80
C SER A 430 4.03 5.85 -25.79
N GLY A 431 3.42 6.08 -26.96
CA GLY A 431 1.97 6.14 -27.12
C GLY A 431 1.27 4.83 -26.76
N ALA A 432 1.82 3.68 -27.15
CA ALA A 432 1.29 2.38 -26.77
C ALA A 432 1.43 2.13 -25.25
N LYS A 433 2.58 2.45 -24.65
CA LYS A 433 2.79 2.35 -23.20
C LYS A 433 1.78 3.19 -22.41
N ALA A 434 1.48 4.39 -22.89
CA ALA A 434 0.53 5.33 -22.28
C ALA A 434 -0.96 4.96 -22.50
N SER A 435 -1.25 4.13 -23.51
CA SER A 435 -2.62 3.87 -23.94
C SER A 435 -3.45 3.26 -22.81
N PRO A 436 -4.67 3.78 -22.54
CA PRO A 436 -5.48 3.29 -21.45
C PRO A 436 -6.08 1.91 -21.76
N ILE A 437 -6.13 1.05 -20.75
CA ILE A 437 -6.86 -0.22 -20.79
C ILE A 437 -8.32 0.06 -20.50
N ILE A 438 -9.19 -0.23 -21.46
CA ILE A 438 -10.64 -0.03 -21.39
C ILE A 438 -11.36 -1.33 -21.75
N ALA A 439 -12.64 -1.43 -21.42
CA ALA A 439 -13.43 -2.64 -21.68
C ALA A 439 -13.29 -3.19 -23.11
N THR A 440 -13.19 -2.31 -24.11
CA THR A 440 -13.14 -2.70 -25.54
C THR A 440 -11.77 -3.21 -26.01
N ASN A 441 -10.66 -2.84 -25.36
CA ASN A 441 -9.32 -3.30 -25.76
C ASN A 441 -8.70 -4.31 -24.78
N ARG A 442 -9.28 -4.50 -23.59
CA ARG A 442 -8.78 -5.39 -22.52
C ARG A 442 -8.42 -6.78 -23.02
N ALA A 443 -9.31 -7.44 -23.75
CA ALA A 443 -9.06 -8.79 -24.28
C ALA A 443 -7.83 -8.85 -25.22
N ARG A 444 -7.55 -7.77 -25.96
CA ARG A 444 -6.41 -7.68 -26.88
C ARG A 444 -5.12 -7.28 -26.19
N CYS A 445 -5.22 -6.56 -25.08
CA CYS A 445 -4.09 -6.18 -24.23
C CYS A 445 -3.63 -7.31 -23.30
N GLY A 446 -4.37 -8.43 -23.20
CA GLY A 446 -4.08 -9.52 -22.27
C GLY A 446 -4.59 -9.25 -20.86
N PRO A 447 -4.34 -10.13 -19.87
CA PRO A 447 -4.78 -9.98 -18.47
C PRO A 447 -4.04 -8.84 -17.72
N TYR A 448 -3.57 -7.83 -18.44
CA TYR A 448 -2.63 -6.83 -17.96
C TYR A 448 -3.36 -5.53 -17.63
N SER A 449 -3.17 -5.08 -16.39
CA SER A 449 -3.94 -4.02 -15.70
C SER A 449 -5.38 -4.41 -15.37
N ARG A 450 -5.66 -4.60 -14.07
CA ARG A 450 -7.02 -4.87 -13.57
C ARG A 450 -7.95 -3.67 -13.69
N TRP A 451 -7.37 -2.48 -13.71
CA TRP A 451 -8.08 -1.22 -13.55
C TRP A 451 -8.32 -0.57 -14.90
N GLU A 452 -9.60 -0.32 -15.19
CA GLU A 452 -10.01 0.44 -16.36
C GLU A 452 -9.45 1.87 -16.29
N GLY A 453 -9.04 2.41 -17.43
CA GLY A 453 -8.46 3.75 -17.57
C GLY A 453 -6.96 3.85 -17.25
N ARG A 454 -6.32 2.81 -16.70
CA ARG A 454 -4.86 2.84 -16.44
C ARG A 454 -4.05 2.52 -17.69
N ALA A 455 -2.82 3.05 -17.74
CA ALA A 455 -1.88 2.82 -18.84
C ALA A 455 -1.59 1.33 -19.06
N PHE A 456 -1.38 0.93 -20.31
CA PHE A 456 -0.99 -0.43 -20.70
C PHE A 456 0.31 -0.87 -20.01
N CYS A 457 1.31 0.01 -19.96
CA CYS A 457 2.59 -0.30 -19.33
C CYS A 457 2.50 -0.26 -17.80
N LYS A 458 2.76 -1.41 -17.15
CA LYS A 458 2.75 -1.56 -15.69
C LYS A 458 3.75 -0.66 -14.95
N ILE A 459 4.84 -0.30 -15.62
CA ILE A 459 5.93 0.54 -15.07
C ILE A 459 5.69 2.04 -15.32
N TRP A 460 4.69 2.39 -16.16
CA TRP A 460 4.45 3.77 -16.62
C TRP A 460 4.41 4.81 -15.50
N ARG A 461 3.93 4.41 -14.33
CA ARG A 461 3.74 5.31 -13.20
C ARG A 461 5.03 5.81 -12.59
N PHE A 462 6.13 5.05 -12.64
CA PHE A 462 7.41 5.48 -12.07
C PHE A 462 8.52 5.60 -13.13
N GLU A 463 8.31 5.09 -14.34
CA GLU A 463 9.29 5.19 -15.43
C GLU A 463 8.62 5.10 -16.82
N GLN A 464 8.41 6.25 -17.46
CA GLN A 464 7.65 6.37 -18.71
C GLN A 464 8.49 6.04 -19.95
N TYR A 465 9.80 6.26 -19.89
CA TYR A 465 10.69 6.14 -21.05
C TYR A 465 11.66 4.96 -20.98
N LEU A 466 11.51 4.07 -19.98
CA LEU A 466 12.24 2.79 -19.98
C LEU A 466 12.01 2.03 -21.28
N CYS A 467 13.12 1.61 -21.89
CA CYS A 467 13.12 0.73 -23.05
C CYS A 467 12.49 -0.62 -22.69
N CYS A 468 11.51 -1.05 -23.47
CA CYS A 468 10.87 -2.35 -23.27
C CYS A 468 11.85 -3.51 -23.45
N ARG A 469 12.93 -3.32 -24.22
CA ARG A 469 13.99 -4.34 -24.43
C ARG A 469 14.90 -4.53 -23.22
N THR A 470 14.89 -3.60 -22.26
CA THR A 470 15.64 -3.68 -21.00
C THR A 470 14.72 -3.89 -19.80
N CYS A 471 13.49 -4.32 -20.03
CA CYS A 471 12.46 -4.46 -19.00
C CYS A 471 12.12 -5.93 -18.79
N VAL A 472 12.01 -6.36 -17.54
CA VAL A 472 11.63 -7.76 -17.23
C VAL A 472 10.26 -8.16 -17.80
N PHE A 473 9.36 -7.20 -18.01
CA PHE A 473 8.02 -7.43 -18.57
C PHE A 473 7.99 -7.50 -20.11
N GLU A 474 9.14 -7.53 -20.80
CA GLU A 474 9.20 -7.55 -22.26
C GLU A 474 8.35 -8.67 -22.88
N GLU A 475 8.61 -9.91 -22.49
CA GLU A 475 7.94 -11.11 -23.03
C GLU A 475 6.43 -11.08 -22.72
N VAL A 476 6.08 -10.74 -21.48
CA VAL A 476 4.69 -10.55 -21.04
C VAL A 476 3.94 -9.54 -21.92
N CYS A 477 4.53 -8.35 -22.13
CA CYS A 477 3.88 -7.25 -22.85
C CYS A 477 3.81 -7.49 -24.36
N THR A 478 4.81 -8.14 -24.95
CA THR A 478 4.89 -8.39 -26.41
C THR A 478 4.12 -9.62 -26.87
N ARG A 479 3.60 -10.44 -25.93
CA ARG A 479 2.75 -11.59 -26.22
C ARG A 479 1.41 -11.21 -26.87
N GLY A 480 0.88 -10.04 -26.51
CA GLY A 480 -0.38 -9.54 -27.04
C GLY A 480 -0.21 -9.00 -28.47
N PRO A 481 -1.19 -9.20 -29.38
CA PRO A 481 -1.08 -8.77 -30.78
C PRO A 481 -1.07 -7.24 -30.94
N VAL A 482 -1.39 -6.48 -29.88
CA VAL A 482 -1.53 -5.01 -29.92
C VAL A 482 -0.23 -4.27 -29.70
N PHE A 483 0.79 -4.91 -29.15
CA PHE A 483 2.05 -4.24 -28.79
C PHE A 483 3.22 -4.90 -29.51
N GLN A 484 3.64 -4.28 -30.61
CA GLN A 484 4.79 -4.72 -31.40
C GLN A 484 5.90 -3.69 -31.28
N LEU A 485 7.11 -4.16 -30.94
CA LEU A 485 8.27 -3.29 -30.83
C LEU A 485 8.86 -3.03 -32.23
N PRO A 486 9.16 -1.77 -32.59
CA PRO A 486 9.65 -1.41 -33.92
C PRO A 486 11.10 -1.83 -34.14
N CYS A 487 11.88 -1.97 -33.07
CA CYS A 487 13.21 -2.57 -33.13
C CYS A 487 13.08 -4.09 -33.24
N GLN A 488 13.41 -4.66 -34.40
CA GLN A 488 13.39 -6.11 -34.59
C GLN A 488 14.68 -6.74 -34.05
N ALA A 489 14.57 -7.93 -33.45
CA ALA A 489 15.74 -8.78 -33.29
C ALA A 489 16.26 -9.11 -34.69
N SER A 490 17.55 -8.90 -34.93
CA SER A 490 18.18 -9.29 -36.18
C SER A 490 18.00 -10.80 -36.35
N THR A 491 17.07 -11.21 -37.21
CA THR A 491 17.01 -12.57 -37.71
C THR A 491 18.29 -12.80 -38.49
N SER A 492 19.24 -13.49 -37.86
CA SER A 492 20.49 -13.84 -38.50
C SER A 492 20.22 -14.74 -39.72
N ALA A 493 20.61 -14.20 -40.88
CA ALA A 493 21.02 -14.88 -42.11
C ALA A 493 20.00 -15.69 -42.94
N THR A 494 19.45 -15.01 -43.95
CA THR A 494 19.52 -15.54 -45.33
C THR A 494 20.00 -14.43 -46.26
N ARG A 495 21.33 -14.25 -46.33
CA ARG A 495 21.93 -13.53 -47.46
C ARG A 495 21.78 -14.42 -48.69
N SER A 496 20.72 -14.21 -49.46
CA SER A 496 20.68 -14.66 -50.85
C SER A 496 21.82 -13.96 -51.58
N ALA A 497 22.79 -14.75 -52.04
CA ALA A 497 23.88 -14.28 -52.88
C ALA A 497 23.33 -13.61 -54.16
N PRO A 498 23.96 -12.53 -54.66
CA PRO A 498 23.54 -11.92 -55.90
C PRO A 498 23.84 -12.87 -57.06
N VAL A 499 22.80 -13.20 -57.83
CA VAL A 499 22.90 -13.92 -59.10
C VAL A 499 23.75 -13.10 -60.07
N ILE A 500 24.97 -13.55 -60.31
CA ILE A 500 25.81 -13.05 -61.40
C ILE A 500 25.14 -13.49 -62.71
N ARG A 501 24.56 -12.53 -63.44
CA ARG A 501 24.12 -12.75 -64.83
C ARG A 501 25.36 -12.98 -65.70
N GLY A 502 25.58 -14.24 -66.05
CA GLY A 502 26.53 -14.65 -67.08
C GLY A 502 26.17 -14.02 -68.42
N LYS A 503 27.17 -13.44 -69.08
CA LYS A 503 27.11 -12.98 -70.47
C LYS A 503 26.82 -14.17 -71.37
N GLY A 504 25.77 -14.07 -72.19
CA GLY A 504 25.50 -15.00 -73.27
C GLY A 504 26.61 -14.94 -74.31
N GLY A 505 27.29 -16.07 -74.50
CA GLY A 505 28.03 -16.36 -75.72
C GLY A 505 27.08 -16.99 -76.74
N HIS A 506 26.84 -16.31 -77.85
CA HIS A 506 26.38 -16.95 -79.07
C HIS A 506 27.57 -17.12 -80.00
N ALA A 507 27.89 -18.38 -80.30
CA ALA A 507 28.75 -18.79 -81.40
C ALA A 507 27.89 -19.17 -82.62
N THR A 508 28.56 -19.27 -83.77
CA THR A 508 28.13 -19.63 -85.14
C THR A 508 27.82 -18.42 -86.03
N TRP A 509 28.51 -18.14 -87.15
CA TRP A 509 29.43 -18.91 -88.00
C TRP A 509 30.62 -18.05 -88.44
#